data_AF-A0A822ESE6-F1
#
_entry.id   AF-A0A822ESE6-F1
#
_cell.length_a   1.000
_cell.length_b   1.000
_cell.length_c   1.000
_cell.angle_alpha   90.00
_cell.angle_beta   90.00
_cell.angle_gamma   90.00
#
_symmetry.space_group_name_H-M   'P 1'
#
loop_
_entity.id
_entity.type
_entity.pdbx_description
1 polymer ?
#
loop_
_entity_poly.entity_id
_entity_poly.type
_entity_poly.pdbx_seq_one_letter_code
_entity_poly.pdbx_strand_id
1 'polypeptide(L)'
;MLPKTRKSARVLDPIKDQAGEILDELAESASISYPDEVFQFFITEKSKTTVQEQVRKHQLSIMSATKRFEYLFVQYKLAQLKRLNNLLEQDYIEQIYDDCVRYISKHLSEEYQNGISILNRCLINQTVLTVDDIEQYRTYID
;
A
#
# COMPACT_ATOMS: atom_id res chain seq x y z
N MET A 1 -58.62 -5.60 1.34
CA MET A 1 -57.57 -6.43 1.97
C MET A 1 -56.25 -6.08 1.32
N LEU A 2 -55.27 -5.58 2.06
CA LEU A 2 -53.93 -5.31 1.51
C LEU A 2 -53.17 -6.64 1.41
N PRO A 3 -52.61 -7.00 0.25
CA PRO A 3 -51.85 -8.24 0.10
C PRO A 3 -50.59 -8.17 0.98
N LYS A 4 -50.32 -9.25 1.72
CA LYS A 4 -49.13 -9.35 2.57
C LYS A 4 -47.89 -9.55 1.69
N THR A 5 -46.90 -8.69 1.81
CA THR A 5 -45.60 -8.83 1.13
C THR A 5 -44.84 -10.06 1.65
N ARG A 6 -44.27 -10.85 0.74
CA ARG A 6 -43.39 -11.99 1.07
C ARG A 6 -42.10 -11.49 1.71
N LYS A 7 -41.68 -12.14 2.80
CA LYS A 7 -40.61 -11.72 3.72
C LYS A 7 -39.19 -12.18 3.32
N SER A 8 -38.95 -12.51 2.06
CA SER A 8 -37.69 -13.13 1.61
C SER A 8 -37.00 -12.32 0.51
N ALA A 9 -35.66 -12.39 0.47
CA ALA A 9 -34.87 -11.87 -0.64
C ALA A 9 -35.41 -12.44 -1.97
N ARG A 10 -35.67 -11.56 -2.94
CA ARG A 10 -36.09 -11.96 -4.28
C ARG A 10 -34.87 -12.49 -5.02
N VAL A 11 -34.90 -13.76 -5.41
CA VAL A 11 -33.84 -14.43 -6.17
C VAL A 11 -34.47 -14.87 -7.49
N LEU A 12 -33.85 -14.47 -8.60
CA LEU A 12 -34.22 -14.89 -9.95
C LEU A 12 -33.51 -16.22 -10.26
N ASP A 13 -34.27 -17.27 -10.57
CA ASP A 13 -33.78 -18.46 -11.26
C ASP A 13 -33.81 -18.18 -12.78
N PRO A 14 -32.64 -18.02 -13.44
CA PRO A 14 -32.59 -17.66 -14.87
C PRO A 14 -33.20 -18.72 -15.81
N ILE A 15 -33.42 -19.94 -15.32
CA ILE A 15 -33.93 -21.07 -16.11
C ILE A 15 -35.44 -21.20 -15.94
N LYS A 16 -35.96 -20.93 -14.73
CA LYS A 16 -37.35 -21.22 -14.38
C LYS A 16 -38.23 -19.98 -14.30
N ASP A 17 -37.65 -18.82 -14.01
CA ASP A 17 -38.41 -17.61 -13.78
C ASP A 17 -38.53 -16.78 -15.07
N GLN A 18 -39.69 -16.13 -15.24
CA GLN A 18 -39.87 -15.14 -16.28
C GLN A 18 -39.35 -13.79 -15.80
N ALA A 19 -38.35 -13.26 -16.49
CA ALA A 19 -37.74 -11.98 -16.14
C ALA A 19 -38.76 -10.82 -16.11
N GLY A 20 -39.80 -10.87 -16.95
CA GLY A 20 -40.85 -9.84 -17.00
C GLY A 20 -41.61 -9.70 -15.68
N GLU A 21 -42.02 -10.80 -15.06
CA GLU A 21 -42.79 -10.77 -13.80
C GLU A 21 -41.97 -10.15 -12.65
N ILE A 22 -40.67 -10.44 -12.59
CA ILE A 22 -39.77 -9.88 -11.58
C ILE A 22 -39.49 -8.39 -11.84
N LEU A 23 -39.39 -7.99 -13.11
CA LEU A 23 -39.22 -6.57 -13.48
C LEU A 23 -40.47 -5.75 -13.14
N ASP A 24 -41.65 -6.28 -13.43
CA ASP A 24 -42.93 -5.64 -13.09
C ASP A 24 -43.08 -5.51 -11.57
N GLU A 25 -42.77 -6.57 -10.82
CA GLU A 25 -42.75 -6.52 -9.35
C GLU A 25 -41.70 -5.56 -8.77
N LEU A 26 -40.59 -5.31 -9.46
CA LEU A 26 -39.60 -4.30 -9.06
C LEU A 26 -40.10 -2.89 -9.37
N ALA A 27 -40.74 -2.70 -10.52
CA ALA A 27 -41.33 -1.42 -10.92
C ALA A 27 -42.46 -0.99 -9.97
N GLU A 28 -43.22 -1.95 -9.42
CA GLU A 28 -44.25 -1.70 -8.42
C GLU A 28 -43.73 -1.58 -6.98
N SER A 29 -42.46 -1.90 -6.74
CA SER A 29 -41.88 -1.83 -5.41
C SER A 29 -41.61 -0.39 -4.97
N ALA A 30 -41.71 -0.16 -3.64
CA ALA A 30 -41.44 1.16 -3.09
C ALA A 30 -39.98 1.56 -3.40
N SER A 31 -39.81 2.78 -3.91
CA SER A 31 -38.48 3.36 -4.13
C SER A 31 -37.69 3.37 -2.83
N ILE A 32 -36.39 3.05 -2.90
CA ILE A 32 -35.49 3.19 -1.76
C ILE A 32 -35.35 4.68 -1.45
N SER A 33 -35.90 5.11 -0.31
CA SER A 33 -35.91 6.51 0.11
C SER A 33 -34.51 7.06 0.40
N TYR A 34 -33.60 6.20 0.87
CA TYR A 34 -32.21 6.55 1.19
C TYR A 34 -31.25 5.54 0.55
N PRO A 35 -30.93 5.71 -0.74
CA PRO A 35 -30.07 4.78 -1.48
C PRO A 35 -28.72 4.56 -0.80
N ASP A 36 -28.13 5.60 -0.23
CA ASP A 36 -26.82 5.56 0.43
C ASP A 36 -26.78 4.67 1.69
N GLU A 37 -27.94 4.42 2.32
CA GLU A 37 -28.04 3.51 3.47
C GLU A 37 -28.16 2.04 3.05
N VAL A 38 -28.67 1.80 1.83
CA VAL A 38 -28.96 0.46 1.31
C VAL A 38 -27.84 -0.03 0.40
N PHE A 39 -27.30 0.84 -0.44
CA PHE A 39 -26.15 0.57 -1.30
C PHE A 39 -24.87 0.97 -0.58
N GLN A 40 -24.35 0.07 0.24
CA GLN A 40 -23.03 0.28 0.83
C GLN A 40 -21.95 0.01 -0.21
N PHE A 41 -21.10 1.01 -0.48
CA PHE A 41 -19.83 0.78 -1.15
C PHE A 41 -19.03 -0.26 -0.38
N PHE A 42 -18.33 -1.15 -1.09
CA PHE A 42 -17.51 -2.22 -0.49
C PHE A 42 -16.45 -1.71 0.51
N ILE A 43 -16.12 -0.41 0.48
CA ILE A 43 -15.17 0.22 1.39
C ILE A 43 -15.92 0.81 2.59
N THR A 44 -15.88 0.11 3.71
CA THR A 44 -16.27 0.64 5.03
C THR A 44 -15.14 1.47 5.64
N GLU A 45 -15.43 2.35 6.61
CA GLU A 45 -14.39 3.09 7.35
C GLU A 45 -13.34 2.16 8.01
N LYS A 46 -13.77 0.98 8.47
CA LYS A 46 -12.88 -0.05 8.99
C LYS A 46 -11.90 -0.55 7.91
N SER A 47 -12.40 -0.78 6.69
CA SER A 47 -11.54 -1.19 5.58
C SER A 47 -10.55 -0.09 5.19
N LYS A 48 -10.98 1.18 5.15
CA LYS A 48 -10.11 2.35 4.92
C LYS A 48 -8.98 2.42 5.94
N THR A 49 -9.31 2.27 7.22
CA THR A 49 -8.32 2.24 8.31
C THR A 49 -7.33 1.09 8.14
N THR A 50 -7.82 -0.10 7.79
CA THR A 50 -6.98 -1.28 7.55
C THR A 50 -5.99 -1.05 6.39
N VAL A 51 -6.45 -0.42 5.30
CA VAL A 51 -5.58 -0.08 4.17
C VAL A 51 -4.51 0.93 4.60
N GLN A 52 -4.88 1.97 5.35
CA GLN A 52 -3.91 2.96 5.86
C GLN A 52 -2.83 2.32 6.73
N GLU A 53 -3.20 1.40 7.63
CA GLU A 53 -2.24 0.66 8.44
C GLU A 53 -1.31 -0.20 7.59
N GLN A 54 -1.85 -0.88 6.58
CA GLN A 54 -1.06 -1.71 5.67
C GLN A 54 -0.05 -0.86 4.87
N VAL A 55 -0.47 0.29 4.38
CA VAL A 55 0.39 1.23 3.64
C VAL A 55 1.52 1.73 4.55
N ARG A 56 1.23 2.08 5.81
CA ARG A 56 2.27 2.42 6.80
C ARG A 56 3.24 1.27 7.09
N LYS A 57 2.75 0.04 7.21
CA LYS A 57 3.61 -1.14 7.37
C LYS A 57 4.53 -1.34 6.17
N HIS A 58 4.05 -1.09 4.96
CA HIS A 58 4.87 -1.12 3.75
C HIS A 58 5.96 -0.04 3.76
N GLN A 59 5.61 1.20 4.14
CA GLN A 59 6.58 2.28 4.29
C GLN A 59 7.71 1.91 5.25
N LEU A 60 7.38 1.44 6.46
CA LEU A 60 8.38 1.02 7.45
C LEU A 60 9.25 -0.15 6.95
N SER A 61 8.63 -1.11 6.27
CA SER A 61 9.35 -2.24 5.68
C SER A 61 10.34 -1.80 4.61
N ILE A 62 9.95 -0.85 3.75
CA ILE A 62 10.80 -0.26 2.73
C ILE A 62 11.99 0.46 3.36
N MET A 63 11.74 1.34 4.34
CA MET A 63 12.81 2.07 5.03
C MET A 63 13.81 1.13 5.70
N SER A 64 13.30 0.10 6.38
CA SER A 64 14.12 -0.90 7.06
C SER A 64 14.97 -1.73 6.09
N ALA A 65 14.37 -2.21 5.00
CA ALA A 65 15.06 -2.99 3.97
C ALA A 65 16.08 -2.18 3.17
N THR A 66 15.80 -0.89 2.95
CA THR A 66 16.72 0.04 2.30
C THR A 66 18.03 0.14 3.07
N LYS A 67 17.98 0.28 4.41
CA LYS A 67 19.17 0.30 5.28
C LYS A 67 19.96 -1.01 5.27
N ARG A 68 19.31 -2.13 4.93
CA ARG A 68 19.94 -3.46 4.80
C ARG A 68 20.38 -3.77 3.36
N PHE A 69 20.27 -2.81 2.45
CA PHE A 69 20.61 -2.99 1.03
C PHE A 69 19.78 -4.09 0.33
N GLU A 70 18.60 -4.42 0.84
CA GLU A 70 17.70 -5.45 0.31
C GLU A 70 16.83 -4.90 -0.86
N TYR A 71 17.47 -4.42 -1.92
CA TYR A 71 16.79 -3.65 -2.97
C TYR A 71 15.72 -4.41 -3.75
N LEU A 72 15.86 -5.73 -3.90
CA LEU A 72 14.81 -6.57 -4.50
C LEU A 72 13.52 -6.55 -3.68
N PHE A 73 13.64 -6.60 -2.35
CA PHE A 73 12.49 -6.53 -1.46
C PHE A 73 11.89 -5.13 -1.43
N VAL A 74 12.72 -4.08 -1.47
CA VAL A 74 12.28 -2.69 -1.61
C VAL A 74 11.47 -2.50 -2.91
N GLN A 75 11.98 -2.97 -4.05
CA GLN A 75 11.29 -2.91 -5.33
C GLN A 75 9.94 -3.64 -5.28
N TYR A 76 9.91 -4.84 -4.69
CA TYR A 76 8.68 -5.60 -4.51
C TYR A 76 7.64 -4.82 -3.71
N LYS A 77 8.05 -4.18 -2.59
CA LYS A 77 7.13 -3.39 -1.75
C LYS A 77 6.64 -2.12 -2.44
N LEU A 78 7.49 -1.42 -3.17
CA LEU A 78 7.08 -0.28 -4.00
C LEU A 78 6.08 -0.69 -5.08
N ALA A 79 6.28 -1.85 -5.72
CA ALA A 79 5.33 -2.37 -6.69
C ALA A 79 3.96 -2.70 -6.05
N GLN A 80 3.95 -3.22 -4.82
CA GLN A 80 2.71 -3.43 -4.05
C GLN A 80 1.98 -2.12 -3.78
N LEU A 81 2.69 -1.07 -3.34
CA LEU A 81 2.10 0.26 -3.11
C LEU A 81 1.54 0.87 -4.40
N LYS A 82 2.28 0.78 -5.51
CA LYS A 82 1.83 1.28 -6.82
C LYS A 82 0.57 0.55 -7.30
N ARG A 83 0.55 -0.78 -7.20
CA ARG A 83 -0.62 -1.60 -7.56
C ARG A 83 -1.84 -1.24 -6.70
N LEU A 84 -1.62 -1.00 -5.41
CA LEU A 84 -2.69 -0.60 -4.50
C LEU A 84 -3.22 0.79 -4.84
N ASN A 85 -2.35 1.76 -5.16
CA ASN A 85 -2.77 3.09 -5.57
C ASN A 85 -3.58 3.06 -6.87
N ASN A 86 -3.15 2.26 -7.86
CA ASN A 86 -3.90 2.09 -9.11
C ASN A 86 -5.29 1.46 -8.92
N LEU A 87 -5.53 0.77 -7.81
CA LEU A 87 -6.82 0.13 -7.52
C LEU A 87 -7.76 1.04 -6.75
N LEU A 88 -7.22 1.83 -5.82
CA LEU A 88 -8.01 2.62 -4.88
C LEU A 88 -8.03 4.12 -5.21
N GLU A 89 -7.05 4.60 -5.99
CA GLU A 89 -6.88 5.99 -6.41
C GLU A 89 -6.97 6.96 -5.21
N GLN A 90 -6.05 6.81 -4.26
CA GLN A 90 -6.06 7.57 -3.01
C GLN A 90 -4.77 8.38 -2.85
N ASP A 91 -4.90 9.70 -2.72
CA ASP A 91 -3.79 10.66 -2.59
C ASP A 91 -2.78 10.28 -1.50
N TYR A 92 -3.25 9.75 -0.36
CA TYR A 92 -2.36 9.39 0.75
C TYR A 92 -1.42 8.22 0.41
N ILE A 93 -1.83 7.32 -0.51
CA ILE A 93 -0.99 6.19 -0.94
C ILE A 93 0.11 6.70 -1.87
N GLU A 94 -0.23 7.64 -2.75
CA GLU A 94 0.73 8.32 -3.62
C GLU A 94 1.76 9.09 -2.80
N GLN A 95 1.33 9.87 -1.82
CA GLN A 95 2.23 10.58 -0.91
C GLN A 95 3.22 9.64 -0.19
N ILE A 96 2.72 8.51 0.32
CA ILE A 96 3.59 7.52 1.00
C ILE A 96 4.55 6.86 0.01
N TYR A 97 4.13 6.60 -1.22
CA TYR A 97 5.00 6.10 -2.28
C TYR A 97 6.13 7.08 -2.57
N ASP A 98 5.81 8.36 -2.76
CA ASP A 98 6.78 9.41 -3.05
C ASP A 98 7.77 9.63 -1.91
N ASP A 99 7.29 9.59 -0.65
CA ASP A 99 8.16 9.67 0.52
C ASP A 99 9.13 8.47 0.59
N CYS A 100 8.68 7.27 0.23
CA CYS A 100 9.56 6.10 0.12
C CYS A 100 10.63 6.31 -0.95
N VAL A 101 10.25 6.77 -2.15
CA VAL A 101 11.18 7.02 -3.25
C VAL A 101 12.21 8.10 -2.88
N ARG A 102 11.76 9.17 -2.23
CA ARG A 102 12.63 10.24 -1.72
C ARG A 102 13.63 9.71 -0.70
N TYR A 103 13.16 8.88 0.24
CA TYR A 103 14.01 8.23 1.24
C TYR A 103 15.09 7.35 0.60
N ILE A 104 14.69 6.48 -0.34
CA ILE A 104 15.62 5.58 -1.05
C ILE A 104 16.66 6.37 -1.84
N SER A 105 16.21 7.40 -2.59
CA SER A 105 17.10 8.23 -3.40
C SER A 105 18.13 8.97 -2.55
N LYS A 106 17.69 9.50 -1.40
CA LYS A 106 18.57 10.14 -0.43
C LYS A 106 19.59 9.14 0.12
N HIS A 107 19.15 7.97 0.58
CA HIS A 107 20.04 6.96 1.13
C HIS A 107 21.09 6.49 0.11
N LEU A 108 20.67 6.19 -1.14
CA LEU A 108 21.61 5.81 -2.21
C LEU A 108 22.64 6.91 -2.50
N SER A 109 22.22 8.17 -2.47
CA SER A 109 23.12 9.31 -2.67
C SER A 109 24.13 9.42 -1.53
N GLU A 110 23.70 9.24 -0.28
CA GLU A 110 24.57 9.24 0.89
C GLU A 110 25.59 8.10 0.84
N GLU A 111 25.15 6.88 0.52
CA GLU A 111 26.05 5.71 0.38
C GLU A 111 27.06 5.89 -0.75
N TYR A 112 26.64 6.47 -1.88
CA TYR A 112 27.54 6.77 -2.99
C TYR A 112 28.61 7.80 -2.60
N GLN A 113 28.23 8.88 -1.92
CA GLN A 113 29.18 9.88 -1.44
C GLN A 113 30.12 9.31 -0.37
N ASN A 114 29.61 8.45 0.51
CA ASN A 114 30.43 7.75 1.50
C ASN A 114 31.46 6.85 0.81
N GLY A 115 31.04 6.07 -0.19
CA GLY A 115 31.94 5.23 -0.99
C GLY A 115 33.04 6.03 -1.71
N ILE A 116 32.69 7.17 -2.31
CA ILE A 116 33.68 8.08 -2.91
C ILE A 116 34.68 8.57 -1.86
N SER A 117 34.20 9.01 -0.71
CA SER A 117 35.04 9.52 0.38
C SER A 117 36.05 8.47 0.85
N ILE A 118 35.57 7.23 1.08
CA ILE A 118 36.40 6.10 1.47
C ILE A 118 37.44 5.79 0.39
N LEU A 119 37.03 5.70 -0.88
CA LEU A 119 37.95 5.42 -1.99
C LEU A 119 39.03 6.50 -2.13
N ASN A 120 38.65 7.77 -2.11
CA ASN A 120 39.59 8.89 -2.20
C ASN A 120 40.58 8.87 -1.03
N ARG A 121 40.11 8.55 0.18
CA ARG A 121 40.97 8.37 1.35
C ARG A 121 41.99 7.25 1.13
N CYS A 122 41.56 6.10 0.64
CA CYS A 122 42.45 4.98 0.33
C CYS A 122 43.50 5.34 -0.75
N LEU A 123 43.12 6.15 -1.74
CA LEU A 123 44.04 6.54 -2.81
C LEU A 123 45.06 7.59 -2.37
N ILE A 124 44.66 8.56 -1.54
CA ILE A 124 45.50 9.71 -1.15
C ILE A 124 46.33 9.42 0.11
N ASN A 125 45.77 8.72 1.09
CA ASN A 125 46.37 8.50 2.42
C ASN A 125 46.77 7.04 2.64
N GLN A 126 47.49 6.42 1.69
CA GLN A 126 47.80 4.99 1.66
C GLN A 126 48.52 4.44 2.91
N THR A 127 49.05 5.28 3.78
CA THR A 127 49.88 4.88 4.93
C THR A 127 49.49 5.48 6.28
N VAL A 128 48.38 6.23 6.37
CA VAL A 128 47.97 6.88 7.64
C VAL A 128 46.75 6.17 8.21
N LEU A 129 46.98 5.42 9.30
CA LEU A 129 45.90 4.83 10.10
C LEU A 129 45.22 5.94 10.92
N THR A 130 43.91 6.11 10.76
CA THR A 130 43.12 7.11 11.48
C THR A 130 42.33 6.50 12.63
N VAL A 131 41.82 7.35 13.54
CA VAL A 131 40.99 6.91 14.66
C VAL A 131 39.71 6.22 14.16
N ASP A 132 39.11 6.71 13.08
CA ASP A 132 37.95 6.08 12.43
C ASP A 132 38.26 4.67 11.92
N ASP A 133 39.49 4.41 11.45
CA ASP A 133 39.89 3.07 11.01
C ASP A 133 39.99 2.09 12.19
N ILE A 134 40.43 2.59 13.36
CA ILE A 134 40.47 1.80 14.60
C ILE A 134 39.06 1.52 15.10
N GLU A 135 38.13 2.48 15.02
CA GLU A 135 36.73 2.30 15.41
C GLU A 135 35.97 1.35 14.47
N GLN A 136 36.18 1.47 13.15
CA GLN A 136 35.65 0.49 12.19
C GLN A 136 36.22 -0.90 12.43
N TYR A 137 37.51 -1.03 12.74
CA TYR A 137 38.08 -2.35 13.00
C TYR A 137 37.50 -2.98 14.26
N ARG A 138 37.31 -2.20 15.34
CA ARG A 138 36.68 -2.67 16.59
C ARG A 138 35.29 -3.27 16.38
N THR A 139 34.50 -2.74 15.45
CA THR A 139 33.17 -3.26 15.13
C THR A 139 33.18 -4.65 14.45
N TYR A 140 34.35 -5.18 14.05
CA TYR A 140 34.51 -6.54 13.51
C TYR A 140 35.11 -7.55 14.50
N ILE A 141 35.65 -7.10 15.64
CA ILE A 141 36.31 -7.98 16.63
C ILE A 141 35.47 -8.18 17.91
N ASP A 142 34.48 -7.31 18.15
CA ASP A 142 33.41 -7.49 19.14
C ASP A 142 32.21 -8.23 18.52
#